data_AF-A0A2G9YWP9-F1
#
_entry.id   AF-A0A2G9YWP9-F1
#
_cell.length_a   1.000
_cell.length_b   1.000
_cell.length_c   1.000
_cell.angle_alpha   90.00
_cell.angle_beta   90.00
_cell.angle_gamma   90.00
#
_symmetry.space_group_name_H-M   'P 1'
#
loop_
_entity.id
_entity.type
_entity.pdbx_description
1 polymer ?
#
loop_
_entity_poly.entity_id
_entity_poly.type
_entity_poly.pdbx_seq_one_letter_code
_entity_poly.pdbx_strand_id
1 'polypeptide(L)'
;MSIFFHGLSWLIAAIAWTFLSFRFWQNFIKTKSKVAESFFYFSVFLIISMLCTAVGQLFFIGNLSILQAGLTLNIFLNTLAFAYFGYLIFYIKFPNISPKIGFLSVFIFGLGAVILNILFPIRPLGETGKLVAFSLHFLTGICYFILIAVPALILGFLLLKEALSFPPSEERTKSLGLGILCILGVLISFLYAIPRPEFISIRPFIMIGWAIGVILLAILTQKPPSPPY
;
A
#
# COMPACT_ATOMS: atom_id res chain seq x y z
N MET A 1 18.21 15.00 -4.91
CA MET A 1 17.34 14.13 -5.74
C MET A 1 16.03 14.87 -5.99
N SER A 2 15.50 14.88 -7.21
CA SER A 2 14.32 15.70 -7.52
C SER A 2 13.03 15.03 -7.05
N ILE A 3 12.09 15.82 -6.51
CA ILE A 3 10.72 15.37 -6.20
C ILE A 3 10.02 14.77 -7.42
N PHE A 4 10.40 15.22 -8.62
CA PHE A 4 9.96 14.60 -9.87
C PHE A 4 10.24 13.09 -9.90
N PHE A 5 11.42 12.66 -9.48
CA PHE A 5 11.76 11.24 -9.45
C PHE A 5 10.96 10.46 -8.39
N HIS A 6 10.61 11.11 -7.28
CA HIS A 6 9.70 10.52 -6.30
C HIS A 6 8.32 10.29 -6.93
N GLY A 7 7.76 11.30 -7.60
CA GLY A 7 6.48 11.19 -8.29
C GLY A 7 6.47 10.10 -9.36
N LEU A 8 7.55 9.98 -10.13
CA LEU A 8 7.70 8.93 -11.13
C LEU A 8 7.73 7.52 -10.51
N SER A 9 8.43 7.34 -9.38
CA SER A 9 8.48 6.05 -8.69
C SER A 9 7.10 5.60 -8.20
N TRP A 10 6.27 6.53 -7.73
CA TRP A 10 4.88 6.26 -7.36
C TRP A 10 4.01 5.88 -8.56
N LEU A 11 4.21 6.54 -9.70
CA LEU A 11 3.50 6.21 -10.93
C LEU A 11 3.86 4.79 -11.43
N ILE A 12 5.14 4.44 -11.41
CA ILE A 12 5.61 3.09 -11.78
C ILE A 12 4.99 2.04 -10.85
N ALA A 13 4.96 2.32 -9.54
CA ALA A 13 4.33 1.42 -8.57
C ALA A 13 2.83 1.27 -8.82
N ALA A 14 2.11 2.35 -9.14
CA ALA A 14 0.68 2.30 -9.47
C ALA A 14 0.41 1.43 -10.71
N ILE A 15 1.24 1.55 -11.75
CA ILE A 15 1.14 0.72 -12.97
C ILE A 15 1.38 -0.75 -12.62
N ALA A 16 2.45 -1.07 -11.89
CA ALA A 16 2.74 -2.43 -11.44
C ALA A 16 1.56 -3.01 -10.63
N TRP A 17 1.00 -2.23 -9.71
CA TRP A 17 -0.11 -2.65 -8.87
C TRP A 17 -1.41 -2.84 -9.64
N THR A 18 -1.59 -2.13 -10.76
CA THR A 18 -2.75 -2.33 -11.66
C THR A 18 -2.78 -3.76 -12.22
N PHE A 19 -1.63 -4.31 -12.61
CA PHE A 19 -1.56 -5.71 -13.08
C PHE A 19 -1.97 -6.69 -11.98
N LEU A 20 -1.48 -6.49 -10.75
CA LEU A 20 -1.84 -7.36 -9.62
C LEU A 20 -3.32 -7.21 -9.25
N SER A 21 -3.85 -5.99 -9.24
CA SER A 21 -5.27 -5.70 -8.99
C SER A 21 -6.18 -6.41 -10.00
N PHE A 22 -5.80 -6.36 -11.29
CA PHE A 22 -6.54 -7.07 -12.34
C PHE A 22 -6.58 -8.59 -12.10
N ARG A 23 -5.50 -9.18 -11.55
CA ARG A 23 -5.48 -10.61 -11.18
C ARG A 23 -6.43 -10.92 -10.03
N PHE A 24 -6.49 -10.07 -9.01
CA PHE A 24 -7.47 -10.23 -7.93
C PHE A 24 -8.90 -10.13 -8.43
N TRP A 25 -9.17 -9.18 -9.34
CA TRP A 25 -10.47 -9.05 -10.00
C TRP A 25 -10.87 -10.30 -10.77
N GLN A 26 -9.97 -10.83 -11.62
CA GLN A 26 -10.21 -12.08 -12.35
C GLN A 26 -10.51 -13.24 -11.41
N ASN A 27 -9.72 -13.38 -10.33
CA ASN A 27 -9.92 -14.44 -9.35
C ASN A 27 -11.24 -14.28 -8.59
N PHE A 28 -11.62 -13.03 -8.26
CA PHE A 28 -12.90 -12.72 -7.65
C PHE A 28 -14.06 -13.09 -8.56
N ILE A 29 -14.03 -12.72 -9.85
CA ILE A 29 -15.10 -13.12 -10.80
C ILE A 29 -15.22 -14.64 -10.86
N LYS A 30 -14.10 -15.35 -10.96
CA LYS A 30 -14.06 -16.80 -11.15
C LYS A 30 -14.54 -17.58 -9.93
N THR A 31 -14.09 -17.20 -8.74
CA THR A 31 -14.31 -17.99 -7.50
C THR A 31 -15.36 -17.40 -6.59
N LYS A 32 -15.75 -16.13 -6.80
CA LYS A 32 -16.58 -15.33 -5.88
C LYS A 32 -16.03 -15.28 -4.45
N SER A 33 -14.70 -15.46 -4.30
CA SER A 33 -14.02 -15.50 -3.01
C SER A 33 -13.96 -14.11 -2.37
N LYS A 34 -14.36 -14.03 -1.09
CA LYS A 34 -14.23 -12.82 -0.26
C LYS A 34 -12.79 -12.38 -0.04
N VAL A 35 -11.84 -13.32 -0.09
CA VAL A 35 -10.41 -13.02 0.00
C VAL A 35 -9.97 -12.25 -1.24
N ALA A 36 -10.29 -12.74 -2.43
CA ALA A 36 -9.96 -12.09 -3.70
C ALA A 36 -10.65 -10.72 -3.84
N GLU A 37 -11.91 -10.62 -3.42
CA GLU A 37 -12.66 -9.36 -3.36
C GLU A 37 -11.96 -8.32 -2.48
N SER A 38 -11.55 -8.70 -1.27
CA SER A 38 -10.90 -7.80 -0.32
C SER A 38 -9.53 -7.32 -0.81
N PHE A 39 -8.72 -8.21 -1.40
CA PHE A 39 -7.45 -7.84 -2.01
C PHE A 39 -7.61 -6.94 -3.24
N PHE A 40 -8.67 -7.15 -4.03
CA PHE A 40 -9.01 -6.26 -5.14
C PHE A 40 -9.33 -4.85 -4.65
N TYR A 41 -10.25 -4.70 -3.69
CA TYR A 41 -10.59 -3.37 -3.15
C TYR A 41 -9.40 -2.69 -2.48
N PHE A 42 -8.63 -3.42 -1.65
CA PHE A 42 -7.36 -2.93 -1.12
C PHE A 42 -6.46 -2.36 -2.22
N SER A 43 -6.27 -3.12 -3.31
CA SER A 43 -5.39 -2.73 -4.40
C SER A 43 -5.90 -1.52 -5.17
N VAL A 44 -7.21 -1.41 -5.40
CA VAL A 44 -7.82 -0.25 -6.06
C VAL A 44 -7.60 1.02 -5.23
N PHE A 45 -7.91 0.99 -3.93
CA PHE A 45 -7.69 2.17 -3.07
C PHE A 45 -6.20 2.54 -3.00
N LEU A 46 -5.32 1.55 -2.92
CA LEU A 46 -3.88 1.77 -2.92
C LEU A 46 -3.39 2.41 -4.24
N ILE A 47 -3.86 1.92 -5.40
CA ILE A 47 -3.53 2.49 -6.72
C ILE A 47 -3.95 3.95 -6.80
N ILE A 48 -5.19 4.27 -6.41
CA ILE A 48 -5.69 5.66 -6.44
C ILE A 48 -4.81 6.53 -5.54
N SER A 49 -4.43 6.02 -4.37
CA SER A 49 -3.53 6.71 -3.43
C SER A 49 -2.15 7.03 -4.03
N MET A 50 -1.56 6.06 -4.72
CA MET A 50 -0.28 6.23 -5.43
C MET A 50 -0.40 7.23 -6.56
N LEU A 51 -1.49 7.20 -7.32
CA LEU A 51 -1.76 8.17 -8.39
C LEU A 51 -1.94 9.58 -7.84
N CYS A 52 -2.66 9.76 -6.72
CA CYS A 52 -2.77 11.06 -6.04
C CYS A 52 -1.37 11.60 -5.66
N THR A 53 -0.52 10.74 -5.10
CA THR A 53 0.84 11.12 -4.71
C THR A 53 1.71 11.43 -5.92
N ALA A 54 1.64 10.62 -6.98
CA ALA A 54 2.38 10.83 -8.22
C ALA A 54 1.98 12.14 -8.90
N VAL A 55 0.68 12.38 -9.08
CA VAL A 55 0.16 13.60 -9.70
C VAL A 55 0.56 14.84 -8.90
N GLY A 56 0.42 14.80 -7.57
CA GLY A 56 0.83 15.89 -6.70
C GLY A 56 2.31 16.25 -6.87
N GLN A 57 3.20 15.25 -6.85
CA GLN A 57 4.64 15.45 -6.93
C GLN A 57 5.14 15.82 -8.35
N LEU A 58 4.51 15.29 -9.40
CA LEU A 58 4.91 15.54 -10.78
C LEU A 58 4.44 16.90 -11.29
N PHE A 59 3.22 17.31 -10.96
CA PHE A 59 2.57 18.48 -11.58
C PHE A 59 2.37 19.66 -10.62
N PHE A 60 2.30 19.41 -9.30
CA PHE A 60 1.87 20.42 -8.33
C PHE A 60 2.91 20.74 -7.26
N ILE A 61 4.19 20.46 -7.53
CA ILE A 61 5.31 20.70 -6.60
C ILE A 61 5.39 22.13 -6.04
N GLY A 62 4.98 23.13 -6.83
CA GLY A 62 4.98 24.54 -6.46
C GLY A 62 3.73 25.00 -5.70
N ASN A 63 2.73 24.13 -5.53
CA ASN A 63 1.47 24.47 -4.87
C ASN A 63 1.28 23.64 -3.59
N LEU A 64 1.71 24.22 -2.47
CA LEU A 64 1.65 23.58 -1.15
C LEU A 64 0.22 23.17 -0.75
N SER A 65 -0.80 23.96 -1.13
CA SER A 65 -2.20 23.67 -0.80
C SER A 65 -2.69 22.42 -1.52
N ILE A 66 -2.38 22.27 -2.81
CA ILE A 66 -2.75 21.07 -3.59
C ILE A 66 -1.99 19.84 -3.06
N LEU A 67 -0.72 19.99 -2.71
CA LEU A 67 0.08 18.91 -2.14
C LEU A 67 -0.44 18.45 -0.77
N GLN A 68 -0.85 19.40 0.09
CA GLN A 68 -1.45 19.10 1.39
C GLN A 68 -2.80 18.36 1.22
N ALA A 69 -3.65 18.82 0.30
CA ALA A 69 -4.91 18.16 -0.02
C ALA A 69 -4.68 16.74 -0.58
N GLY A 70 -3.74 16.60 -1.53
CA GLY A 70 -3.35 15.33 -2.12
C GLY A 70 -2.80 14.34 -1.08
N LEU A 71 -2.00 14.82 -0.12
CA LEU A 71 -1.51 13.96 0.96
C LEU A 71 -2.61 13.54 1.92
N THR A 72 -3.52 14.45 2.28
CA THR A 72 -4.68 14.15 3.13
C THR A 72 -5.55 13.09 2.46
N LEU A 73 -5.83 13.25 1.16
CA LEU A 73 -6.55 12.27 0.36
C LEU A 73 -5.81 10.93 0.29
N ASN A 74 -4.49 10.95 0.10
CA ASN A 74 -3.66 9.73 0.13
C ASN A 74 -3.75 9.00 1.49
N ILE A 75 -3.71 9.71 2.63
CA ILE A 75 -3.87 9.08 3.95
C ILE A 75 -5.26 8.47 4.10
N PHE A 76 -6.30 9.16 3.63
CA PHE A 76 -7.68 8.65 3.65
C PHE A 76 -7.85 7.40 2.77
N LEU A 77 -7.28 7.41 1.57
CA LEU A 77 -7.33 6.26 0.65
C LEU A 77 -6.55 5.06 1.20
N ASN A 78 -5.38 5.29 1.80
CA ASN A 78 -4.66 4.23 2.51
C ASN A 78 -5.48 3.71 3.71
N THR A 79 -6.17 4.58 4.44
CA THR A 79 -7.08 4.16 5.52
C THR A 79 -8.15 3.20 5.00
N LEU A 80 -8.79 3.53 3.88
CA LEU A 80 -9.75 2.63 3.23
C LEU A 80 -9.10 1.32 2.79
N ALA A 81 -7.93 1.38 2.15
CA ALA A 81 -7.20 0.20 1.70
C ALA A 81 -6.92 -0.76 2.87
N PHE A 82 -6.29 -0.27 3.94
CA PHE A 82 -5.92 -1.10 5.08
C PHE A 82 -7.13 -1.51 5.94
N ALA A 83 -8.26 -0.81 5.85
CA ALA A 83 -9.52 -1.28 6.43
C ALA A 83 -9.98 -2.61 5.79
N TYR A 84 -9.76 -2.81 4.48
CA TYR A 84 -10.00 -4.12 3.85
C TYR A 84 -9.04 -5.21 4.34
N PHE A 85 -7.81 -4.87 4.73
CA PHE A 85 -6.93 -5.81 5.42
C PHE A 85 -7.46 -6.15 6.82
N GLY A 86 -7.95 -5.15 7.57
CA GLY A 86 -8.63 -5.37 8.85
C GLY A 86 -9.83 -6.31 8.71
N TYR A 87 -10.66 -6.11 7.68
CA TYR A 87 -11.75 -7.01 7.33
C TYR A 87 -11.24 -8.44 7.10
N LEU A 88 -10.21 -8.58 6.27
CA LEU A 88 -9.67 -9.88 5.86
C LEU A 88 -9.06 -10.66 7.04
N ILE A 89 -8.33 -9.97 7.92
CA ILE A 89 -7.75 -10.56 9.13
C ILE A 89 -8.85 -11.16 10.01
N PHE A 90 -9.94 -10.42 10.23
CA PHE A 90 -11.06 -10.92 11.03
C PHE A 90 -11.79 -12.05 10.34
N TYR A 91 -12.01 -11.94 9.03
CA TYR A 91 -12.61 -13.00 8.22
C TYR A 91 -11.83 -14.33 8.30
N ILE A 92 -10.49 -14.28 8.28
CA ILE A 92 -9.65 -15.48 8.31
C ILE A 92 -9.47 -16.01 9.74
N LYS A 93 -9.16 -15.14 10.71
CA LYS A 93 -8.69 -15.56 12.05
C LYS A 93 -9.81 -15.69 13.09
N PHE A 94 -10.91 -14.95 12.91
CA PHE A 94 -11.98 -14.83 13.89
C PHE A 94 -13.34 -15.09 13.25
N PRO A 95 -13.63 -16.32 12.79
CA PRO A 95 -14.86 -16.63 12.04
C PRO A 95 -16.15 -16.36 12.84
N ASN A 96 -16.09 -16.37 14.18
CA ASN A 96 -17.22 -16.07 15.06
C ASN A 96 -17.45 -14.57 15.27
N ILE A 97 -16.55 -13.70 14.82
CA ILE A 97 -16.63 -12.24 14.97
C ILE A 97 -16.93 -11.64 13.61
N SER A 98 -17.84 -10.66 13.56
CA SER A 98 -18.17 -9.99 12.29
C SER A 98 -16.91 -9.34 11.68
N PRO A 99 -16.53 -9.66 10.44
CA PRO A 99 -15.39 -9.04 9.76
C PRO A 99 -15.51 -7.52 9.62
N LYS A 100 -16.74 -6.99 9.66
CA LYS A 100 -17.01 -5.55 9.67
C LYS A 100 -16.37 -4.84 10.87
N ILE A 101 -16.20 -5.53 12.00
CA ILE A 101 -15.54 -4.96 13.19
C ILE A 101 -14.06 -4.66 12.88
N GLY A 102 -13.36 -5.60 12.24
CA GLY A 102 -11.99 -5.39 11.79
C GLY A 102 -11.87 -4.20 10.83
N PHE A 103 -12.77 -4.11 9.85
CA PHE A 103 -12.84 -2.96 8.93
C PHE A 103 -13.02 -1.64 9.70
N LEU A 104 -14.06 -1.55 10.52
CA LEU A 104 -14.41 -0.33 11.25
C LEU A 104 -13.31 0.10 12.21
N SER A 105 -12.67 -0.84 12.92
CA SER A 105 -11.57 -0.52 13.84
C SER A 105 -10.39 0.15 13.13
N VAL A 106 -9.97 -0.39 11.98
CA VAL A 106 -8.85 0.16 11.22
C VAL A 106 -9.25 1.47 10.55
N PHE A 107 -10.49 1.55 10.05
CA PHE A 107 -11.02 2.75 9.43
C PHE A 107 -11.11 3.92 10.44
N ILE A 108 -11.67 3.70 11.62
CA ILE A 108 -11.78 4.72 12.68
C ILE A 108 -10.39 5.17 13.12
N PHE A 109 -9.45 4.25 13.32
CA PHE A 109 -8.07 4.59 13.66
C PHE A 109 -7.41 5.45 12.56
N GLY A 110 -7.57 5.07 11.29
CA GLY A 110 -7.01 5.82 10.17
C GLY A 110 -7.66 7.18 9.95
N LEU A 111 -8.96 7.34 10.25
CA LEU A 111 -9.61 8.66 10.30
C LEU A 111 -8.93 9.58 11.31
N GLY A 112 -8.46 9.04 12.45
CA GLY A 112 -7.61 9.76 13.39
C GLY A 112 -6.32 10.29 12.73
N ALA A 113 -5.65 9.47 11.91
CA ALA A 113 -4.47 9.91 11.15
C ALA A 113 -4.80 10.99 10.10
N VAL A 114 -5.96 10.92 9.45
CA VAL A 114 -6.44 11.95 8.52
C VAL A 114 -6.66 13.27 9.26
N ILE A 115 -7.37 13.24 10.39
CA ILE A 115 -7.63 14.42 11.23
C ILE A 115 -6.31 15.03 11.71
N LEU A 116 -5.38 14.21 12.19
CA LEU A 116 -4.05 14.68 12.59
C LEU A 116 -3.29 15.34 11.43
N ASN A 117 -3.40 14.83 10.21
CA ASN A 117 -2.77 15.46 9.05
C ASN A 117 -3.38 16.82 8.68
N ILE A 118 -4.69 17.00 8.92
CA ILE A 118 -5.38 18.28 8.71
C ILE A 118 -4.94 19.29 9.79
N LEU A 119 -4.87 18.86 11.05
CA LEU A 119 -4.46 19.71 12.17
C LEU A 119 -2.96 20.06 12.15
N PHE A 120 -2.12 19.14 11.66
CA PHE A 120 -0.68 19.28 11.58
C PHE A 120 -0.21 19.14 10.12
N PRO A 121 -0.30 20.22 9.32
CA PRO A 121 0.01 20.18 7.90
C PRO A 121 1.48 19.88 7.60
N ILE A 122 1.75 19.52 6.33
CA ILE A 122 3.08 19.16 5.84
C ILE A 122 4.12 20.23 6.11
N ARG A 123 5.32 19.78 6.45
CA ARG A 123 6.50 20.65 6.49
C ARG A 123 7.28 20.49 5.20
N PRO A 124 7.40 21.56 4.39
CA PRO A 124 8.31 21.55 3.25
C PRO A 124 9.73 21.37 3.77
N LEU A 125 10.47 20.44 3.18
CA LEU A 125 11.89 20.24 3.43
C LEU A 125 12.66 20.78 2.22
N GLY A 126 13.61 21.66 2.46
CA GLY A 126 14.39 22.28 1.39
C GLY A 126 15.76 22.76 1.85
N GLU A 127 16.66 22.88 0.88
CA GLU A 127 17.94 23.56 1.01
C GLU A 127 17.88 24.81 0.13
N THR A 128 18.19 25.99 0.69
CA THR A 128 18.41 27.24 -0.07
C THR A 128 17.35 27.52 -1.15
N GLY A 129 16.08 27.64 -0.74
CA GLY A 129 14.97 28.04 -1.62
C GLY A 129 14.49 26.97 -2.61
N LYS A 130 15.11 25.79 -2.66
CA LYS A 130 14.63 24.64 -3.44
C LYS A 130 13.91 23.65 -2.53
N LEU A 131 12.68 23.35 -2.88
CA LEU A 131 11.87 22.34 -2.19
C LEU A 131 12.32 20.94 -2.63
N VAL A 132 12.80 20.13 -1.68
CA VAL A 132 13.45 18.82 -1.93
C VAL A 132 12.54 17.66 -1.50
N ALA A 133 11.70 17.85 -0.49
CA ALA A 133 10.71 16.85 -0.06
C ALA A 133 9.61 17.47 0.79
N PHE A 134 8.63 16.65 1.15
CA PHE A 134 7.66 16.94 2.21
C PHE A 134 7.76 15.88 3.29
N SER A 135 7.54 16.30 4.52
CA SER A 135 7.41 15.38 5.65
C SER A 135 6.07 15.56 6.32
N LEU A 136 5.50 14.43 6.74
CA LEU A 136 4.41 14.41 7.69
C LEU A 136 4.91 14.94 9.03
N HIS A 137 4.01 15.57 9.79
CA HIS A 137 4.26 15.80 11.20
C HIS A 137 4.56 14.46 11.89
N PHE A 138 5.48 14.45 12.86
CA PHE A 138 5.97 13.23 13.49
C PHE A 138 4.84 12.33 14.02
N LEU A 139 3.86 12.93 14.70
CA LEU A 139 2.70 12.21 15.23
C LEU A 139 1.84 11.58 14.12
N THR A 140 1.57 12.35 13.05
CA THR A 140 0.85 11.87 11.86
C THR A 140 1.62 10.73 11.20
N GLY A 141 2.95 10.85 11.10
CA GLY A 141 3.83 9.80 10.58
C GLY A 141 3.76 8.50 11.37
N ILE A 142 3.77 8.58 12.72
CA ILE A 142 3.61 7.39 13.58
C ILE A 142 2.24 6.75 13.40
N CYS A 143 1.15 7.53 13.46
CA CYS A 143 -0.19 6.99 13.29
C CYS A 143 -0.36 6.33 11.91
N TYR A 144 0.15 6.98 10.87
CA TYR A 144 0.15 6.45 9.51
C TYR A 144 0.99 5.18 9.37
N PHE A 145 2.16 5.12 10.03
CA PHE A 145 2.97 3.91 10.09
C PHE A 145 2.20 2.76 10.76
N ILE A 146 1.62 2.99 11.93
CA ILE A 146 0.86 1.98 12.69
C ILE A 146 -0.33 1.47 11.87
N LEU A 147 -1.06 2.38 11.20
CA LEU A 147 -2.19 2.08 10.32
C LEU A 147 -1.81 1.06 9.23
N ILE A 148 -0.61 1.17 8.69
CA ILE A 148 -0.10 0.25 7.66
C ILE A 148 0.51 -1.00 8.30
N ALA A 149 1.39 -0.80 9.26
CA ALA A 149 2.26 -1.83 9.81
C ALA A 149 1.47 -2.92 10.51
N VAL A 150 0.50 -2.57 11.35
CA VAL A 150 -0.27 -3.55 12.14
C VAL A 150 -1.05 -4.51 11.24
N PRO A 151 -1.96 -4.05 10.36
CA PRO A 151 -2.70 -4.96 9.49
C PRO A 151 -1.79 -5.67 8.48
N ALA A 152 -0.78 -5.01 7.91
CA ALA A 152 0.12 -5.64 6.95
C ALA A 152 1.00 -6.73 7.59
N LEU A 153 1.52 -6.53 8.81
CA LEU A 153 2.31 -7.56 9.52
C LEU A 153 1.44 -8.76 9.89
N ILE A 154 0.25 -8.53 10.43
CA ILE A 154 -0.65 -9.62 10.81
C ILE A 154 -1.05 -10.43 9.58
N LEU A 155 -1.50 -9.77 8.51
CA LEU A 155 -1.90 -10.45 7.29
C LEU A 155 -0.71 -11.12 6.59
N GLY A 156 0.45 -10.46 6.54
CA GLY A 156 1.67 -11.01 5.99
C GLY A 156 2.10 -12.29 6.72
N PHE A 157 2.06 -12.29 8.05
CA PHE A 157 2.35 -13.48 8.85
C PHE A 157 1.35 -14.62 8.59
N LEU A 158 0.04 -14.31 8.49
CA LEU A 158 -0.98 -15.31 8.18
C LEU A 158 -0.71 -15.97 6.81
N LEU A 159 -0.41 -15.17 5.78
CA LEU A 159 -0.12 -15.66 4.43
C LEU A 159 1.18 -16.47 4.35
N LEU A 160 2.22 -16.06 5.09
CA LEU A 160 3.46 -16.84 5.17
C LEU A 160 3.23 -18.18 5.87
N LYS A 161 2.47 -18.19 6.96
CA LYS A 161 2.11 -19.43 7.67
C LYS A 161 1.31 -20.36 6.76
N GLU A 162 0.35 -19.82 6.02
CA GLU A 162 -0.44 -20.55 5.03
C GLU A 162 0.45 -21.14 3.92
N ALA A 163 1.38 -20.35 3.38
CA ALA A 163 2.34 -20.82 2.38
C ALA A 163 3.22 -21.98 2.88
N LEU A 164 3.64 -21.97 4.14
CA LEU A 164 4.43 -23.04 4.73
C LEU A 164 3.63 -24.33 4.96
N SER A 165 2.30 -24.25 4.97
CA SER A 165 1.44 -25.42 5.15
C SER A 165 1.16 -26.18 3.85
N PHE A 166 1.33 -25.52 2.70
CA PHE A 166 1.14 -26.14 1.40
C PHE A 166 2.39 -26.92 0.93
N PRO A 167 2.22 -28.05 0.21
CA PRO A 167 3.32 -28.65 -0.56
C PRO A 167 3.79 -27.69 -1.67
N PRO A 168 4.94 -27.94 -2.34
CA PRO A 168 5.38 -27.13 -3.48
C PRO A 168 4.28 -27.05 -4.56
N SER A 169 3.57 -25.91 -4.62
CA SER A 169 2.40 -25.70 -5.47
C SER A 169 2.26 -24.22 -5.87
N GLU A 170 1.40 -23.93 -6.84
CA GLU A 170 1.07 -22.56 -7.26
C GLU A 170 0.48 -21.74 -6.10
N GLU A 171 -0.32 -22.37 -5.23
CA GLU A 171 -0.96 -21.74 -4.06
C GLU A 171 0.07 -21.35 -3.00
N ARG A 172 1.10 -22.18 -2.81
CA ARG A 172 2.25 -21.85 -1.95
C ARG A 172 2.97 -20.61 -2.44
N THR A 173 3.30 -20.55 -3.74
CA THR A 173 4.02 -19.40 -4.32
C THR A 173 3.20 -18.11 -4.22
N LYS A 174 1.89 -18.19 -4.47
CA LYS A 174 0.96 -17.06 -4.31
C LYS A 174 0.95 -16.52 -2.89
N SER A 175 0.70 -17.40 -1.91
CA SER A 175 0.61 -17.02 -0.51
C SER A 175 1.94 -16.48 0.01
N LEU A 176 3.06 -17.10 -0.37
CA LEU A 176 4.40 -16.64 -0.03
C LEU A 176 4.67 -15.24 -0.59
N GLY A 177 4.41 -15.03 -1.88
CA GLY A 177 4.65 -13.76 -2.55
C GLY A 177 3.80 -12.63 -1.97
N LEU A 178 2.51 -12.87 -1.72
CA LEU A 178 1.64 -11.90 -1.06
C LEU A 178 2.09 -11.59 0.37
N GLY A 179 2.52 -12.60 1.13
CA GLY A 179 3.06 -12.43 2.47
C GLY A 179 4.32 -11.56 2.49
N ILE A 180 5.27 -11.83 1.58
CA ILE A 180 6.48 -11.02 1.41
C ILE A 180 6.14 -9.59 1.01
N LEU A 181 5.23 -9.38 0.05
CA LEU A 181 4.80 -8.04 -0.37
C LEU A 181 4.20 -7.23 0.78
N CYS A 182 3.40 -7.88 1.65
CA CYS A 182 2.86 -7.22 2.85
C CYS A 182 3.97 -6.74 3.78
N ILE A 183 4.96 -7.59 4.07
CA ILE A 183 6.10 -7.25 4.94
C ILE A 183 6.96 -6.14 4.32
N LEU A 184 7.20 -6.18 3.01
CA LEU A 184 7.92 -5.12 2.30
C LEU A 184 7.15 -3.78 2.37
N GLY A 185 5.82 -3.82 2.32
CA GLY A 185 4.97 -2.64 2.53
C GLY A 185 5.20 -1.96 3.89
N VAL A 186 5.48 -2.74 4.94
CA VAL A 186 5.82 -2.23 6.28
C VAL A 186 7.18 -1.53 6.28
N LEU A 187 8.17 -2.10 5.60
CA LEU A 187 9.48 -1.48 5.46
C LEU A 187 9.38 -0.14 4.70
N ILE A 188 8.57 -0.10 3.64
CA ILE A 188 8.31 1.14 2.90
C ILE A 188 7.63 2.16 3.80
N SER A 189 6.56 1.80 4.50
CA SER A 189 5.85 2.75 5.37
C SER A 189 6.73 3.28 6.49
N PHE A 190 7.61 2.45 7.08
CA PHE A 190 8.60 2.88 8.07
C PHE A 190 9.53 3.98 7.52
N LEU A 191 10.07 3.78 6.33
CA LEU A 191 10.97 4.75 5.69
C LEU A 191 10.26 6.06 5.34
N TYR A 192 8.97 6.01 5.05
CA TYR A 192 8.14 7.19 4.81
C TYR A 192 7.76 7.92 6.10
N ALA A 193 7.60 7.20 7.21
CA ALA A 193 7.26 7.77 8.51
C ALA A 193 8.41 8.55 9.16
N ILE A 194 9.66 8.18 8.88
CA ILE A 194 10.83 8.85 9.43
C ILE A 194 11.32 9.95 8.47
N PRO A 195 11.28 11.24 8.85
CA PRO A 195 11.65 12.35 7.97
C PRO A 195 13.17 12.61 7.99
N ARG A 196 13.97 11.58 7.68
CA ARG A 196 15.43 11.68 7.62
C ARG A 196 15.91 11.86 6.17
N PRO A 197 16.83 12.81 5.88
CA PRO A 197 17.32 13.06 4.53
C PRO A 197 17.88 11.81 3.83
N GLU A 198 18.57 10.95 4.56
CA GLU A 198 19.15 9.70 4.03
C GLU A 198 18.08 8.71 3.58
N PHE A 199 16.92 8.72 4.24
CA PHE A 199 15.79 7.89 3.85
C PHE A 199 15.00 8.51 2.70
N ILE A 200 14.93 9.84 2.63
CA ILE A 200 14.23 10.53 1.55
C ILE A 200 14.83 10.16 0.19
N SER A 201 16.16 10.10 0.08
CA SER A 201 16.85 9.75 -1.17
C SER A 201 16.70 8.28 -1.57
N ILE A 202 16.54 7.35 -0.63
CA ILE A 202 16.41 5.91 -0.95
C ILE A 202 14.97 5.48 -1.28
N ARG A 203 13.95 6.21 -0.79
CA ARG A 203 12.52 5.89 -0.97
C ARG A 203 12.13 5.54 -2.41
N PRO A 204 12.53 6.29 -3.46
CA PRO A 204 12.11 5.99 -4.83
C PRO A 204 12.67 4.66 -5.34
N PHE A 205 13.92 4.33 -5.00
CA PHE A 205 14.54 3.07 -5.40
C PHE A 205 13.83 1.87 -4.77
N ILE A 206 13.46 1.99 -3.50
CA ILE A 206 12.72 0.94 -2.80
C ILE A 206 11.32 0.79 -3.39
N MET A 207 10.67 1.90 -3.74
CA MET A 207 9.38 1.89 -4.41
C MET A 207 9.45 1.18 -5.77
N ILE A 208 10.50 1.45 -6.56
CA ILE A 208 10.74 0.77 -7.84
C ILE A 208 11.02 -0.72 -7.62
N GLY A 209 11.88 -1.07 -6.64
CA GLY A 209 12.17 -2.47 -6.29
C GLY A 209 10.91 -3.23 -5.87
N TRP A 210 10.02 -2.58 -5.11
CA TRP A 210 8.73 -3.12 -4.74
C TRP A 210 7.81 -3.29 -5.97
N ALA A 211 7.75 -2.31 -6.86
CA ALA A 211 7.01 -2.42 -8.13
C ALA A 211 7.50 -3.60 -9.00
N ILE A 212 8.81 -3.84 -9.05
CA ILE A 212 9.39 -5.01 -9.74
C ILE A 212 8.91 -6.31 -9.07
N GLY A 213 8.98 -6.40 -7.74
CA GLY A 213 8.48 -7.57 -7.00
C GLY A 213 7.00 -7.87 -7.27
N VAL A 214 6.20 -6.83 -7.45
CA VAL A 214 4.76 -6.93 -7.78
C VAL A 214 4.54 -7.45 -9.18
N ILE A 215 5.28 -6.94 -10.15
CA ILE A 215 5.22 -7.41 -11.54
C ILE A 215 5.63 -8.88 -11.58
N LEU A 216 6.73 -9.25 -10.91
CA LEU A 216 7.17 -10.64 -10.82
C LEU A 216 6.08 -11.51 -10.20
N LEU A 217 5.44 -11.09 -9.12
CA LEU A 217 4.32 -11.84 -8.55
C LEU A 217 3.15 -11.95 -9.53
N ALA A 218 2.77 -10.87 -10.20
CA ALA A 218 1.68 -10.87 -11.18
C ALA A 218 1.96 -11.76 -12.41
N ILE A 219 3.24 -11.95 -12.77
CA ILE A 219 3.69 -12.85 -13.85
C ILE A 219 3.76 -14.30 -13.36
N LEU A 220 4.36 -14.56 -12.19
CA LEU A 220 4.49 -15.92 -11.63
C LEU A 220 3.14 -16.54 -11.28
N THR A 221 2.10 -15.73 -11.14
CA THR A 221 0.73 -16.18 -10.84
C THR A 221 -0.15 -16.38 -12.08
N GLN A 222 0.43 -16.26 -13.28
CA GLN A 222 -0.25 -16.58 -14.53
C GLN A 222 -0.28 -18.10 -14.71
N LYS A 223 -1.48 -18.69 -14.83
CA LYS A 223 -1.59 -20.02 -15.40
C LYS A 223 -1.11 -19.97 -16.86
N PRO A 224 -0.25 -20.90 -17.31
CA PRO A 224 0.10 -20.99 -18.71
C PRO A 224 -1.17 -21.20 -19.54
N PRO A 225 -1.24 -20.65 -20.76
CA PRO A 225 -2.36 -20.91 -21.65
C PRO A 225 -2.53 -22.43 -21.81
N SER A 226 -3.77 -22.90 -21.67
CA SER A 226 -4.09 -24.30 -21.98
C SER A 226 -3.68 -24.58 -23.43
N PRO A 227 -2.96 -25.68 -23.70
CA PRO A 227 -2.53 -26.01 -25.05
C PRO A 227 -3.77 -26.09 -25.95
N PRO A 228 -3.68 -25.61 -27.21
CA PRO A 228 -4.75 -25.80 -28.16
C PRO A 228 -4.96 -27.31 -28.33
N TYR A 229 -6.17 -27.77 -28.02
CA TYR A 229 -6.64 -29.12 -28.34
C TYR A 229 -6.81 -29.27 -29.84
#